data_AF-A0A8T4QW21-F1
#
_entry.id   AF-A0A8T4QW21-F1
#
_cell.length_a   1.000
_cell.length_b   1.000
_cell.length_c   1.000
_cell.angle_alpha   90.00
_cell.angle_beta   90.00
_cell.angle_gamma   90.00
#
_symmetry.space_group_name_H-M   'P 1'
#
loop_
_entity.id
_entity.type
_entity.pdbx_description
1 polymer ?
#
loop_
_entity_poly.entity_id
_entity_poly.type
_entity_poly.pdbx_seq_one_letter_code
_entity_poly.pdbx_strand_id
1 'polypeptide(L)' 'MAGKKRMSEEQEFEIMKLVLDKFLWLGFIVMGYGLFKMMDAGAALPGLWYMIAGAVILILFMIIIVKEYEVVK' A
#
# COMPACT_ATOMS: atom_id res chain seq x y z
N MET A 1 11.79 25.48 26.63
CA MET A 1 10.80 25.10 25.59
C MET A 1 11.47 24.12 24.65
N ALA A 2 11.02 22.86 24.61
CA ALA A 2 11.57 21.88 23.67
C ALA A 2 11.20 22.31 22.24
N GLY A 3 12.18 22.84 21.50
CA GLY A 3 12.00 23.21 20.10
C GLY A 3 11.51 22.00 19.31
N LYS A 4 10.48 22.18 18.48
CA LYS A 4 9.94 21.12 17.63
C LYS A 4 11.10 20.55 16.80
N LYS A 5 11.48 19.29 17.05
CA LYS A 5 12.50 18.61 16.25
C LYS A 5 11.97 18.54 14.81
N ARG A 6 12.64 19.24 13.89
CA ARG A 6 12.43 19.06 12.45
C ARG A 6 13.34 17.93 11.99
N MET A 7 12.82 17.06 11.16
CA MET A 7 13.57 15.95 10.59
C MET A 7 14.47 16.47 9.45
N SER A 8 15.60 15.80 9.20
CA SER A 8 16.34 16.05 7.97
C SER A 8 15.63 15.40 6.78
N GLU A 9 15.86 15.93 5.58
CA GLU A 9 15.27 15.42 4.33
C GLU A 9 15.54 13.91 4.13
N GLU A 10 16.73 13.43 4.49
CA GLU A 10 17.06 11.99 4.48
C GLU A 10 16.17 11.18 5.41
N GLN A 11 15.90 11.68 6.62
CA GLN A 11 15.03 10.97 7.55
C GLN A 11 13.56 11.00 7.10
N GLU A 12 13.11 12.09 6.48
CA GLU A 12 11.75 12.16 5.90
C GLU A 12 11.59 11.16 4.75
N PHE A 13 12.62 10.99 3.92
CA PHE A 13 12.66 9.97 2.87
C PHE A 13 12.64 8.54 3.42
N GLU A 14 13.38 8.26 4.50
CA GLU A 14 13.32 6.97 5.18
C GLU A 14 11.96 6.66 5.78
N ILE A 15 11.32 7.66 6.40
CA ILE A 15 9.96 7.49 6.90
C ILE A 15 8.98 7.25 5.75
N MET A 16 9.09 7.98 4.63
CA MET A 16 8.24 7.70 3.46
C MET A 16 8.38 6.26 3.00
N LYS A 17 9.60 5.69 2.90
CA LYS A 17 9.80 4.26 2.59
C LYS A 17 9.04 3.34 3.53
N LEU A 18 9.17 3.57 4.84
CA LEU A 18 8.52 2.76 5.87
C LEU A 18 6.99 2.88 5.87
N VAL A 19 6.49 4.09 5.61
CA VAL A 19 5.06 4.37 5.54
C VAL A 19 4.45 3.74 4.30
N LEU A 20 5.13 3.83 3.16
CA LEU A 20 4.71 3.21 1.90
C LEU A 20 4.61 1.69 2.01
N ASP A 21 5.59 1.04 2.64
CA ASP A 21 5.52 -0.41 2.90
C ASP A 21 4.24 -0.75 3.66
N LYS A 22 3.96 -0.04 4.77
CA LYS A 22 2.73 -0.24 5.55
C LYS A 22 1.43 0.00 4.77
N PHE A 23 1.43 0.91 3.79
CA PHE A 23 0.27 1.10 2.90
C PHE A 23 0.14 0.02 1.84
N LEU A 24 1.25 -0.50 1.29
CA LEU A 24 1.23 -1.63 0.37
C LEU A 24 0.65 -2.89 1.03
N TRP A 25 0.86 -3.08 2.34
CA TRP A 25 0.24 -4.16 3.11
C TRP A 25 -1.30 -4.16 3.04
N LEU A 26 -1.97 -3.01 2.89
CA LEU A 26 -3.43 -2.96 2.73
C LEU A 26 -3.90 -3.71 1.48
N GLY A 27 -3.28 -3.43 0.34
CA GLY A 27 -3.62 -4.10 -0.91
C GLY A 27 -3.36 -5.60 -0.83
N PHE A 28 -2.24 -5.99 -0.21
CA PHE A 28 -1.90 -7.40 0.03
C PHE A 28 -2.90 -8.12 0.93
N ILE A 29 -3.34 -7.49 2.02
CA ILE A 29 -4.35 -8.08 2.92
C ILE A 29 -5.68 -8.27 2.19
N VAL A 30 -6.11 -7.28 1.40
CA VAL A 30 -7.35 -7.37 0.61
C VAL A 30 -7.26 -8.50 -0.42
N MET A 31 -6.13 -8.64 -1.10
CA MET A 31 -5.90 -9.78 -2.01
C MET A 31 -5.89 -11.11 -1.24
N GLY A 32 -5.16 -11.20 -0.13
CA GLY A 32 -5.13 -12.41 0.70
C GLY A 32 -6.53 -12.84 1.18
N TYR A 33 -7.37 -11.86 1.54
CA TYR A 33 -8.77 -12.10 1.87
C TYR A 33 -9.60 -12.58 0.67
N GLY A 34 -9.39 -11.98 -0.51
CA GLY A 34 -10.02 -12.44 -1.75
C GLY A 34 -9.66 -13.88 -2.08
N LEU A 35 -8.38 -14.23 -1.97
CA LEU A 35 -7.89 -15.60 -2.16
C LEU A 35 -8.52 -16.57 -1.15
N PHE A 36 -8.55 -16.19 0.13
CA PHE A 36 -9.23 -16.98 1.16
C PHE A 36 -10.71 -17.20 0.83
N LYS A 37 -11.40 -16.16 0.35
CA LYS A 37 -12.82 -16.26 -0.07
C LYS A 37 -13.03 -17.17 -1.28
N MET A 38 -12.06 -17.29 -2.19
CA MET A 38 -12.16 -18.22 -3.31
C MET A 38 -12.09 -19.70 -2.88
N MET A 39 -11.58 -19.98 -1.67
CA MET A 39 -11.58 -21.33 -1.11
C MET A 39 -12.95 -21.76 -0.57
N ASP A 40 -13.86 -20.81 -0.30
CA ASP A 40 -15.24 -21.10 0.09
C ASP A 40 -16.07 -21.53 -1.13
N ALA A 41 -16.84 -22.62 -1.00
CA ALA A 41 -17.71 -23.12 -2.07
C ALA A 41 -18.74 -22.07 -2.49
N GLY A 42 -18.76 -21.73 -3.79
CA GLY A 42 -19.69 -20.74 -4.36
C GLY A 42 -19.26 -19.28 -4.21
N ALA A 43 -18.14 -18.98 -3.56
CA ALA A 43 -17.65 -17.62 -3.35
C ALA A 43 -16.47 -17.22 -4.27
N ALA A 44 -16.20 -18.00 -5.32
CA ALA A 44 -15.11 -17.73 -6.26
C ALA A 44 -15.24 -16.36 -6.98
N LEU A 45 -16.44 -16.01 -7.45
CA LEU A 45 -16.70 -14.71 -8.10
C LEU A 45 -16.54 -13.52 -7.15
N PRO A 46 -17.14 -13.52 -5.94
CA PRO A 46 -16.85 -12.52 -4.92
C PRO A 46 -15.36 -12.41 -4.57
N GLY A 47 -14.68 -13.55 -4.38
CA GLY A 47 -13.25 -13.58 -4.07
C GLY A 47 -12.39 -12.93 -5.17
N LEU A 48 -12.72 -13.16 -6.44
CA LEU A 48 -12.07 -12.51 -7.57
C LEU A 48 -12.24 -10.98 -7.55
N TRP A 49 -13.42 -10.47 -7.16
CA TRP A 49 -13.62 -9.03 -7.00
C TRP A 49 -12.73 -8.42 -5.91
N TYR A 50 -12.56 -9.10 -4.78
CA TYR A 50 -11.61 -8.66 -3.74
C TYR A 50 -10.17 -8.68 -4.24
N MET A 51 -9.77 -9.70 -5.03
CA MET A 51 -8.44 -9.75 -5.65
C MET A 51 -8.20 -8.57 -6.60
N ILE A 52 -9.18 -8.25 -7.46
CA ILE A 52 -9.10 -7.10 -8.36
C ILE A 52 -9.03 -5.79 -7.58
N ALA A 53 -9.85 -5.62 -6.54
CA ALA A 53 -9.83 -4.43 -5.71
C ALA A 53 -8.47 -4.23 -5.03
N GLY A 54 -7.88 -5.29 -4.47
CA GLY A 54 -6.54 -5.24 -3.88
C GLY A 54 -5.46 -4.91 -4.91
N ALA A 55 -5.53 -5.48 -6.12
CA ALA A 55 -4.61 -5.15 -7.20
C ALA A 55 -4.71 -3.67 -7.63
N VAL A 56 -5.94 -3.12 -7.73
CA VAL A 56 -6.16 -1.70 -8.03
C VAL A 56 -5.55 -0.81 -6.94
N ILE A 57 -5.73 -1.16 -5.67
CA ILE A 57 -5.12 -0.43 -4.54
C ILE A 57 -3.59 -0.42 -4.65
N LEU A 58 -2.97 -1.58 -4.91
CA LEU A 58 -1.51 -1.67 -5.07
C LEU A 58 -1.00 -0.83 -6.25
N ILE A 59 -1.70 -0.87 -7.40
CA ILE A 59 -1.33 -0.08 -8.58
C ILE A 59 -1.44 1.41 -8.29
N LEU A 60 -2.51 1.86 -7.64
CA LEU A 60 -2.67 3.27 -7.26
C LEU A 60 -1.55 3.74 -6.34
N PHE A 61 -1.21 2.96 -5.31
CA PHE A 61 -0.08 3.29 -4.43
C PHE A 61 1.24 3.28 -5.19
N MET A 62 1.50 2.29 -6.06
CA MET A 62 2.69 2.27 -6.90
C MET A 62 2.82 3.54 -7.76
N ILE A 63 1.74 3.99 -8.39
CA ILE A 63 1.74 5.23 -9.19
C ILE A 63 2.05 6.44 -8.31
N ILE A 64 1.44 6.54 -7.13
CA ILE A 64 1.72 7.62 -6.17
C ILE A 64 3.20 7.60 -5.75
N ILE A 65 3.76 6.42 -5.50
CA ILE A 65 5.17 6.25 -5.14
C ILE A 65 6.08 6.75 -6.26
N VAL A 66 5.87 6.32 -7.50
CA VAL A 66 6.74 6.74 -8.61
C VAL A 66 6.72 8.26 -8.77
N LYS A 67 5.55 8.89 -8.66
CA LYS A 67 5.41 10.36 -8.70
C LYS A 67 6.13 11.03 -7.52
N GLU A 68 5.82 10.60 -6.30
CA GLU A 68 6.67 10.63 -5.10
C GLU A 68 8.18 10.83 -5.33
N TYR A 69 8.76 9.76 -5.86
CA TYR A 69 10.20 9.60 -5.95
C TYR A 69 10.81 10.41 -7.09
N GLU A 70 10.07 10.68 -8.15
CA GLU A 70 10.53 11.55 -9.24
C GLU A 70 10.62 13.01 -8.80
N VAL A 71 9.77 13.46 -7.86
CA VAL A 71 9.83 14.82 -7.30
C VAL A 71 11.01 15.00 -6.34
N VAL A 72 11.45 13.93 -5.68
CA VAL A 72 12.53 13.96 -4.67
C VAL A 72 13.92 13.71 -5.28
N LYS A 73 14.03 13.58 -6.61
CA LYS A 73 15.30 13.40 -7.32
C LYS A 73 15.82 14.70 -7.92
#